data_AF-A0A6V7H241-F1
#
_entry.id   AF-A0A6V7H241-F1
#
_cell.length_a   1.000
_cell.length_b   1.000
_cell.length_c   1.000
_cell.angle_alpha   90.00
_cell.angle_beta   90.00
_cell.angle_gamma   90.00
#
_symmetry.space_group_name_H-M   'P 1'
#
loop_
_entity.id
_entity.type
_entity.pdbx_description
1 polymer ?
#
loop_
_entity_poly.entity_id
_entity_poly.type
_entity_poly.pdbx_seq_one_letter_code
_entity_poly.pdbx_strand_id
1 'polypeptide(L)'
;MNCESSYNKQLQNVWCRVNLLLIMKSNAKQSGGNLYPRYLADYEALVDRLVELHTFASLPSVLLIDDFDAYTTNYKESAVSQDIHLARTCSLILDTMNSCARILKTDVYVCAWSFSAMKDICPYTIYFINIWNVTDDEESKTILLQKYTQTVPTEQCPIYRYCKLEDGTRVLKQI
;
A
#
# COMPACT_ATOMS: atom_id res chain seq x y z
N MET A 1 1.72 -9.07 -32.85
CA MET A 1 3.00 -9.67 -32.41
C MET A 1 2.80 -10.17 -31.00
N ASN A 2 2.79 -11.49 -30.82
CA ASN A 2 2.51 -12.16 -29.54
C ASN A 2 3.82 -12.31 -28.75
N CYS A 3 3.90 -11.70 -27.56
CA CYS A 3 5.02 -11.91 -26.64
C CYS A 3 4.66 -11.96 -25.15
N GLU A 4 3.39 -12.18 -24.77
CA GLU A 4 2.99 -12.12 -23.33
C GLU A 4 2.43 -13.43 -22.74
N SER A 5 2.36 -14.51 -23.52
CA SER A 5 1.63 -15.71 -23.07
C SER A 5 2.44 -16.68 -22.19
N SER A 6 3.77 -16.59 -22.16
CA SER A 6 4.60 -17.63 -21.53
C SER A 6 5.07 -17.30 -20.10
N TYR A 7 5.29 -16.02 -19.77
CA TYR A 7 5.79 -15.63 -18.44
C TYR A 7 4.73 -15.70 -17.33
N ASN A 8 3.45 -15.60 -17.68
CA ASN A 8 2.35 -15.56 -16.71
C ASN A 8 2.03 -16.92 -16.05
N LYS A 9 2.51 -18.05 -16.59
CA LYS A 9 2.18 -19.38 -16.07
C LYS A 9 3.13 -19.89 -14.98
N GLN A 10 4.34 -19.35 -14.87
CA GLN A 10 5.32 -19.81 -13.87
C GLN A 10 5.28 -19.06 -12.54
N LEU A 11 4.71 -17.84 -12.50
CA LEU A 11 4.54 -17.06 -11.28
C LEU A 11 3.24 -17.37 -10.50
N GLN A 12 2.38 -18.26 -11.01
CA GLN A 12 1.09 -18.58 -10.41
C GLN A 12 1.17 -19.44 -9.13
N ASN A 13 2.33 -19.97 -8.74
CA ASN A 13 2.43 -20.92 -7.62
C ASN A 13 2.93 -20.33 -6.29
N VAL A 14 3.09 -19.01 -6.18
CA VAL A 14 3.37 -18.34 -4.89
C VAL A 14 2.58 -17.03 -4.80
N TRP A 15 1.26 -17.11 -4.66
CA TRP A 15 0.42 -15.93 -4.43
C TRP A 15 0.41 -15.57 -2.95
N CYS A 16 1.29 -14.65 -2.53
CA CYS A 16 0.99 -13.83 -1.36
C CYS A 16 -0.10 -12.83 -1.76
N ARG A 17 -1.21 -12.82 -1.02
CA ARG A 17 -2.30 -11.85 -1.21
C ARG A 17 -1.88 -10.50 -0.64
N VAL A 18 -1.09 -9.75 -1.41
CA VAL A 18 -0.65 -8.42 -1.02
C VAL A 18 -1.78 -7.44 -1.28
N ASN A 19 -2.56 -7.15 -0.24
CA ASN A 19 -3.60 -6.13 -0.29
C ASN A 19 -2.99 -4.77 0.06
N LEU A 20 -2.85 -3.89 -0.93
CA LEU A 20 -2.73 -2.47 -0.65
C LEU A 20 -4.06 -1.99 -0.06
N LEU A 21 -4.00 -1.17 0.99
CA LEU A 21 -5.14 -0.42 1.47
C LEU A 21 -4.63 0.99 1.72
N LEU A 22 -4.96 1.91 0.82
CA LEU A 22 -4.76 3.34 1.01
C LEU A 22 -5.81 3.80 2.04
N ILE A 23 -5.42 3.93 3.32
CA ILE A 23 -6.26 4.51 4.38
C ILE A 23 -5.74 5.89 4.76
N MET A 24 -6.58 6.93 4.70
CA MET A 24 -6.23 8.27 5.19
C MET A 24 -6.06 8.32 6.71
N LYS A 25 -4.99 8.98 7.13
CA LYS A 25 -4.73 9.64 8.43
C LYS A 25 -5.94 9.69 9.39
N SER A 26 -5.87 8.96 10.50
CA SER A 26 -6.71 9.22 11.67
C SER A 26 -5.84 9.91 12.73
N ASN A 27 -6.25 11.08 13.21
CA ASN A 27 -5.72 11.63 14.46
C ASN A 27 -6.29 10.81 15.62
N ALA A 28 -5.82 9.56 15.77
CA ALA A 28 -6.19 8.71 16.89
C ALA A 28 -5.15 8.87 18.00
N LYS A 29 -5.60 9.44 19.13
CA LYS A 29 -4.88 9.33 20.41
C LYS A 29 -4.62 7.85 20.70
N GLN A 30 -3.36 7.51 20.93
CA GLN A 30 -2.92 6.17 21.27
C GLN A 30 -3.62 5.69 22.54
N SER A 31 -4.36 4.58 22.45
CA SER A 31 -4.72 3.75 23.60
C SER A 31 -4.02 2.40 23.52
N GLY A 32 -3.15 2.18 24.50
CA GLY A 32 -2.78 0.88 25.10
C GLY A 32 -2.68 -0.35 24.20
N GLY A 33 -1.60 -0.45 23.44
CA GLY A 33 -1.09 -1.71 22.87
C GLY A 33 0.31 -1.45 22.33
N ASN A 34 1.29 -2.32 22.62
CA ASN A 34 2.71 -2.16 22.28
C ASN A 34 2.99 -2.20 20.76
N LEU A 35 2.47 -1.24 20.00
CA LEU A 35 2.98 -0.83 18.70
C LEU A 35 3.39 0.64 18.85
N TYR A 36 4.67 0.90 19.12
CA TYR A 36 5.19 2.25 18.93
C TYR A 36 5.32 2.48 17.41
N PRO A 37 4.54 3.39 16.79
CA PRO A 37 4.79 3.79 15.42
C PRO A 37 6.17 4.46 15.38
N ARG A 38 7.16 3.77 14.82
CA ARG A 38 8.49 4.32 14.60
C ARG A 38 8.50 4.96 13.23
N TYR A 39 8.57 6.29 13.20
CA TYR A 39 8.75 7.05 11.96
C TYR A 39 10.13 6.76 11.40
N LEU A 40 10.19 6.30 10.15
CA LEU A 40 11.43 6.10 9.40
C LEU A 40 11.64 7.32 8.51
N ALA A 41 12.88 7.81 8.45
CA ALA A 41 13.17 9.09 7.80
C ALA A 41 13.26 9.00 6.28
N ASP A 42 13.76 7.88 5.75
CA ASP A 42 14.06 7.70 4.33
C ASP A 42 14.08 6.21 3.93
N TYR A 43 14.39 5.97 2.64
CA TYR A 43 14.48 4.64 2.04
C TYR A 43 15.50 3.73 2.77
N GLU A 44 16.67 4.25 3.14
CA GLU A 44 17.71 3.45 3.81
C GLU A 44 17.23 2.98 5.17
N ALA A 45 16.59 3.86 5.95
CA ALA A 45 15.97 3.49 7.22
C ALA A 45 14.87 2.42 7.06
N LEU A 46 14.14 2.43 5.94
CA LEU A 46 13.18 1.38 5.58
C LEU A 46 13.88 0.05 5.28
N VAL A 47 14.93 0.08 4.46
CA VAL A 47 15.72 -1.12 4.10
C VAL A 47 16.28 -1.78 5.36
N ASP A 48 16.98 -1.01 6.19
CA ASP A 48 17.57 -1.50 7.44
C ASP A 48 16.52 -2.19 8.30
N ARG A 49 15.33 -1.56 8.40
CA ARG A 49 14.26 -2.11 9.23
C ARG A 49 13.67 -3.40 8.67
N LEU A 50 13.50 -3.48 7.35
CA LEU A 50 13.02 -4.69 6.68
C LEU A 50 14.03 -5.83 6.83
N VAL A 51 15.33 -5.53 6.71
CA VAL A 51 16.40 -6.50 6.95
C VAL A 51 16.34 -6.97 8.40
N GLU A 52 16.22 -6.07 9.38
CA GLU A 52 16.19 -6.41 10.81
C GLU A 52 15.01 -7.29 11.24
N LEU A 53 13.96 -7.46 10.41
CA LEU A 53 12.77 -8.23 10.80
C LEU A 53 13.10 -9.66 11.25
N HIS A 54 14.13 -10.28 10.69
CA HIS A 54 14.57 -11.62 11.09
C HIS A 54 15.04 -11.70 12.56
N THR A 55 15.38 -10.57 13.18
CA THR A 55 15.83 -10.49 14.58
C THR A 55 14.67 -10.37 15.57
N PHE A 56 13.45 -10.14 15.11
CA PHE A 56 12.33 -9.88 16.00
C PHE A 56 11.84 -11.18 16.62
N ALA A 57 11.42 -11.12 17.89
CA ALA A 57 10.81 -12.25 18.57
C ALA A 57 9.52 -12.75 17.89
N SER A 58 8.84 -11.86 17.16
CA SER A 58 7.65 -12.16 16.36
C SER A 58 7.67 -11.38 15.05
N LEU A 59 7.39 -12.05 13.94
CA LEU A 59 7.28 -11.42 12.62
C LEU A 59 5.91 -10.79 12.41
N PRO A 60 5.83 -9.68 11.65
CA PRO A 60 4.57 -9.02 11.36
C PRO A 60 3.74 -9.81 10.32
N SER A 61 2.42 -9.88 10.55
CA SER A 61 1.45 -10.28 9.53
C SER A 61 0.89 -9.09 8.75
N VAL A 62 1.10 -7.86 9.23
CA VAL A 62 0.65 -6.62 8.57
C VAL A 62 1.77 -5.60 8.63
N LEU A 63 2.11 -5.02 7.47
CA LEU A 63 2.99 -3.88 7.34
C LEU A 63 2.18 -2.66 6.88
N LEU A 64 2.23 -1.58 7.65
CA LEU A 64 1.56 -0.32 7.34
C LEU A 64 2.61 0.74 7.00
N ILE A 65 2.46 1.41 5.87
CA ILE A 65 3.35 2.47 5.40
C ILE A 65 2.52 3.74 5.13
N ASP A 66 2.60 4.74 6.01
CA ASP A 66 1.73 5.93 5.98
C ASP A 66 2.14 7.00 4.96
N ASP A 67 3.42 7.08 4.60
CA ASP A 67 3.90 8.02 3.58
C ASP A 67 4.89 7.29 2.66
N PHE A 68 4.34 6.49 1.75
CA PHE A 68 5.15 5.70 0.83
C PHE A 68 6.00 6.57 -0.10
N ASP A 69 5.51 7.77 -0.41
CA ASP A 69 6.20 8.72 -1.27
C ASP A 69 7.55 9.13 -0.66
N ALA A 70 7.66 9.23 0.67
CA ALA A 70 8.92 9.54 1.36
C ALA A 70 10.06 8.55 1.03
N TYR A 71 9.73 7.31 0.69
CA TYR A 71 10.69 6.26 0.35
C TYR A 71 10.95 6.14 -1.14
N THR A 72 10.10 6.71 -2.00
CA THR A 72 10.15 6.52 -3.46
C THR A 72 10.48 7.79 -4.25
N THR A 73 10.37 8.99 -3.64
CA THR A 73 10.50 10.28 -4.35
C THR A 73 11.83 11.01 -4.18
N ASN A 74 12.77 10.48 -3.37
CA ASN A 74 13.98 11.23 -2.97
C ASN A 74 15.25 10.95 -3.82
N TYR A 75 15.17 10.14 -4.87
CA TYR A 75 16.33 9.94 -5.75
C TYR A 75 16.30 10.98 -6.88
N LYS A 76 17.16 12.00 -6.79
CA LYS A 76 17.32 13.05 -7.82
C LYS A 76 17.83 12.45 -9.12
N GLU A 77 16.96 11.99 -10.01
CA GLU A 77 17.29 11.70 -11.41
C GLU A 77 15.98 11.53 -12.22
N SER A 78 16.09 11.45 -13.55
CA SER A 78 14.99 11.36 -14.52
C SER A 78 13.81 10.42 -14.13
N ALA A 79 12.63 10.59 -14.74
CA ALA A 79 11.45 9.73 -14.50
C ALA A 79 11.75 8.21 -14.52
N VAL A 80 12.63 7.76 -15.43
CA VAL A 80 13.06 6.35 -15.51
C VAL A 80 13.78 5.87 -14.24
N SER A 81 14.59 6.72 -13.62
CA SER A 81 15.28 6.39 -12.37
C SER A 81 14.30 6.27 -11.19
N GLN A 82 13.22 7.06 -11.22
CA GLN A 82 12.17 7.03 -10.20
C GLN A 82 11.35 5.74 -10.30
N ASP A 83 11.00 5.30 -11.50
CA ASP A 83 10.30 4.02 -11.72
C ASP A 83 11.14 2.83 -11.26
N ILE A 84 12.45 2.84 -11.55
CA ILE A 84 13.38 1.81 -11.09
C ILE A 84 13.46 1.80 -9.56
N HIS A 85 13.53 2.97 -8.92
CA HIS A 85 13.61 3.08 -7.47
C HIS A 85 12.31 2.62 -6.79
N LEU A 86 11.15 3.01 -7.34
CA LEU A 86 9.84 2.52 -6.93
C LEU A 86 9.76 0.99 -7.06
N ALA A 87 10.14 0.45 -8.21
CA ALA A 87 10.16 -0.99 -8.47
C ALA A 87 11.03 -1.76 -7.46
N ARG A 88 12.23 -1.25 -7.16
CA ARG A 88 13.13 -1.81 -6.14
C ARG A 88 12.51 -1.77 -4.75
N THR A 89 11.93 -0.63 -4.36
CA THR A 89 11.29 -0.44 -3.06
C THR A 89 10.12 -1.40 -2.88
N CYS A 90 9.23 -1.50 -3.88
CA CYS A 90 8.12 -2.44 -3.87
C CYS A 90 8.62 -3.88 -3.79
N SER A 91 9.59 -4.28 -4.62
CA SER A 91 10.13 -5.64 -4.63
C SER A 91 10.72 -6.04 -3.28
N LEU A 92 11.49 -5.14 -2.66
CA LEU A 92 12.07 -5.37 -1.34
C LEU A 92 11.00 -5.62 -0.26
N ILE A 93 9.97 -4.77 -0.23
CA ILE A 93 8.85 -4.90 0.73
C ILE A 93 8.13 -6.23 0.51
N LEU A 94 7.84 -6.56 -0.75
CA LEU A 94 7.16 -7.80 -1.11
C LEU A 94 7.97 -9.04 -0.72
N ASP A 95 9.25 -9.08 -1.05
CA ASP A 95 10.12 -10.23 -0.73
C ASP A 95 10.25 -10.43 0.77
N THR A 96 10.34 -9.33 1.52
CA THR A 96 10.41 -9.35 2.98
C THR A 96 9.13 -9.92 3.59
N MET A 97 7.97 -9.44 3.13
CA MET A 97 6.68 -9.90 3.65
C MET A 97 6.35 -11.31 3.18
N ASN A 98 6.71 -11.70 1.96
CA ASN A 98 6.62 -13.08 1.47
C ASN A 98 7.45 -14.03 2.35
N SER A 99 8.63 -13.59 2.79
CA SER A 99 9.45 -14.34 3.74
C SER A 99 8.76 -14.48 5.09
N CYS A 100 8.12 -13.41 5.59
CA CYS A 100 7.29 -13.48 6.81
C CYS A 100 6.13 -14.47 6.65
N ALA A 101 5.40 -14.44 5.53
CA ALA A 101 4.30 -15.35 5.24
C ALA A 101 4.74 -16.81 5.25
N ARG A 102 5.90 -17.12 4.64
CA ARG A 102 6.48 -18.48 4.64
C ARG A 102 6.80 -18.99 6.03
N ILE A 103 7.33 -18.14 6.90
CA ILE A 103 7.70 -18.51 8.27
C ILE A 103 6.44 -18.65 9.14
N LEU A 104 5.53 -17.69 9.05
CA LEU A 104 4.30 -17.66 9.84
C LEU A 104 3.24 -18.66 9.37
N LYS A 105 3.33 -19.14 8.11
CA LYS A 105 2.34 -20.01 7.45
C LYS A 105 0.93 -19.41 7.44
N THR A 106 0.84 -18.10 7.30
CA THR A 106 -0.40 -17.33 7.25
C THR A 106 -0.33 -16.27 6.17
N ASP A 107 -1.49 -15.77 5.75
CA ASP A 107 -1.58 -14.58 4.90
C ASP A 107 -0.98 -13.36 5.61
N VAL A 108 -0.24 -12.56 4.85
CA VAL A 108 0.32 -11.29 5.30
C VAL A 108 -0.12 -10.16 4.37
N TYR A 109 -0.13 -8.94 4.89
CA TYR A 109 -0.65 -7.78 4.18
C TYR A 109 0.32 -6.60 4.21
N VAL A 110 0.37 -5.84 3.11
CA VAL A 110 1.14 -4.61 2.99
C VAL A 110 0.20 -3.49 2.57
N CYS A 111 -0.09 -2.58 3.48
CA CYS A 111 -0.89 -1.41 3.20
C CYS A 111 0.05 -0.21 3.13
N ALA A 112 0.09 0.47 1.98
CA ALA A 112 0.87 1.68 1.79
C ALA A 112 -0.01 2.82 1.34
N TRP A 113 0.34 4.03 1.77
CA TRP A 113 -0.34 5.26 1.41
C TRP A 113 0.57 6.11 0.53
N SER A 114 0.04 6.63 -0.57
CA SER A 114 0.79 7.44 -1.53
C SER A 114 -0.12 8.52 -2.11
N PHE A 115 0.36 9.75 -2.08
CA PHE A 115 -0.25 10.90 -2.76
C PHE A 115 0.18 10.96 -4.22
N SER A 116 1.41 10.51 -4.52
CA SER A 116 1.97 10.54 -5.89
C SER A 116 1.37 9.48 -6.81
N ALA A 117 0.90 8.34 -6.28
CA ALA A 117 0.30 7.26 -7.06
C ALA A 117 -0.90 7.69 -7.91
N MET A 118 -1.62 8.76 -7.54
CA MET A 118 -2.73 9.29 -8.34
C MET A 118 -2.27 10.01 -9.61
N LYS A 119 -1.00 10.45 -9.68
CA LYS A 119 -0.45 11.13 -10.86
C LYS A 119 0.03 10.14 -11.92
N ASP A 120 0.63 9.05 -11.47
CA ASP A 120 1.08 7.95 -12.32
C ASP A 120 0.90 6.61 -11.59
N ILE A 121 -0.27 6.02 -11.77
CA ILE A 121 -0.68 4.79 -11.07
C ILE A 121 -0.14 3.53 -11.73
N CYS A 122 0.29 3.62 -12.99
CA CYS A 122 0.75 2.50 -13.81
C CYS A 122 1.82 1.65 -13.08
N PRO A 123 2.93 2.19 -12.56
CA PRO A 123 3.94 1.37 -11.91
C PRO A 123 3.45 0.71 -10.61
N TYR A 124 2.50 1.31 -9.90
CA TYR A 124 1.92 0.75 -8.67
C TYR A 124 1.05 -0.47 -8.94
N THR A 125 0.32 -0.48 -10.06
CA THR A 125 -0.58 -1.58 -10.43
C THR A 125 0.14 -2.91 -10.69
N ILE A 126 1.45 -2.88 -10.93
CA ILE A 126 2.29 -4.08 -11.09
C ILE A 126 2.46 -4.79 -9.75
N TYR A 127 2.57 -4.03 -8.65
CA TYR A 127 2.92 -4.56 -7.32
C TYR A 127 1.71 -4.68 -6.39
N PHE A 128 0.64 -3.95 -6.68
CA PHE A 128 -0.53 -3.84 -5.81
C PHE A 128 -1.83 -4.13 -6.57
N ILE A 129 -2.60 -5.09 -6.06
CA ILE A 129 -3.85 -5.57 -6.68
C ILE A 129 -5.11 -4.87 -6.17
N ASN A 130 -5.06 -4.23 -4.99
CA ASN A 130 -6.21 -3.63 -4.34
C ASN A 130 -6.01 -2.12 -4.13
N ILE A 131 -6.03 -1.36 -5.21
CA ILE A 131 -5.78 0.08 -5.14
C ILE A 131 -7.11 0.82 -4.90
N TRP A 132 -7.11 1.76 -3.96
CA TRP A 132 -8.27 2.58 -3.61
C TRP A 132 -7.92 4.04 -3.80
N ASN A 133 -8.72 4.73 -4.61
CA ASN A 133 -8.70 6.18 -4.70
C ASN A 133 -9.47 6.73 -3.51
N VAL A 134 -8.86 7.66 -2.79
CA VAL A 134 -9.50 8.34 -1.67
C VAL A 134 -9.57 9.83 -1.96
N THR A 135 -10.78 10.37 -1.96
CA THR A 135 -11.04 11.80 -2.12
C THR A 135 -11.65 12.33 -0.83
N ASP A 136 -11.02 13.32 -0.20
CA ASP A 136 -11.56 14.05 0.95
C ASP A 136 -12.15 15.37 0.46
N ASP A 137 -13.47 15.52 0.60
CA ASP A 137 -14.18 16.76 0.35
C ASP A 137 -14.48 17.42 1.70
N GLU A 138 -13.65 18.41 2.03
CA GLU A 138 -13.75 19.14 3.30
C GLU A 138 -15.00 20.02 3.36
N GLU A 139 -15.55 20.49 2.22
CA GLU A 139 -16.78 21.29 2.20
C GLU A 139 -18.00 20.45 2.59
N SER A 140 -18.11 19.24 2.03
CA SER A 140 -19.20 18.33 2.32
C SER A 140 -18.93 17.37 3.49
N LYS A 141 -17.76 17.49 4.15
CA LYS A 141 -17.27 16.58 5.21
C LYS A 141 -17.42 15.10 4.78
N THR A 142 -17.14 14.80 3.52
CA THR A 142 -17.38 13.49 2.91
C THR A 142 -16.07 12.92 2.38
N ILE A 143 -15.83 11.65 2.67
CA ILE A 143 -14.70 10.89 2.15
C ILE A 143 -15.24 9.85 1.17
N LEU A 144 -14.74 9.87 -0.05
CA LEU A 144 -15.06 8.91 -1.10
C LEU A 144 -13.94 7.89 -1.21
N LEU A 145 -14.26 6.61 -1.03
CA LEU A 145 -13.36 5.48 -1.33
C LEU A 145 -13.85 4.81 -2.61
N GLN A 146 -13.04 4.85 -3.66
CA GLN A 146 -13.35 4.21 -4.93
C GLN A 146 -12.28 3.20 -5.28
N LYS A 147 -12.65 1.95 -5.53
CA LYS A 147 -11.68 0.95 -6.00
C LYS A 147 -11.19 1.32 -7.41
N TYR A 148 -9.88 1.34 -7.59
CA TYR A 148 -9.27 1.56 -8.90
C TYR A 148 -9.38 0.29 -9.76
N THR A 149 -9.72 0.48 -11.04
CA THR A 149 -9.79 -0.59 -12.04
C THR A 149 -9.15 -0.12 -13.35
N GLN A 150 -8.29 -0.94 -13.95
CA GLN A 150 -7.64 -0.63 -15.23
C GLN A 150 -8.60 -0.71 -16.44
N THR A 151 -9.68 -1.48 -16.35
CA THR A 151 -10.63 -1.70 -17.45
C THR A 151 -11.86 -0.79 -17.35
N VAL A 152 -12.46 -0.44 -18.50
CA VAL A 152 -13.77 0.24 -18.56
C VAL A 152 -14.76 -0.56 -17.71
N PRO A 153 -15.44 0.05 -16.72
CA PRO A 153 -16.26 -0.71 -15.78
C PRO A 153 -17.42 -1.37 -16.52
N THR A 154 -17.42 -2.71 -16.62
CA THR A 154 -18.59 -3.49 -17.04
C THR A 154 -19.57 -3.69 -15.88
N GLU A 155 -19.10 -3.53 -14.64
CA GLU A 155 -19.88 -3.51 -13.40
C GLU A 155 -19.51 -2.26 -12.59
N GLN A 156 -20.46 -1.72 -11.80
CA GLN A 156 -20.19 -0.60 -10.90
C GLN A 156 -19.06 -0.97 -9.95
N CYS A 157 -17.92 -0.29 -10.07
CA CYS A 157 -16.83 -0.43 -9.12
C CYS A 157 -17.32 -0.06 -7.72
N PRO A 158 -16.93 -0.80 -6.66
CA PRO A 158 -17.37 -0.50 -5.32
C PRO A 158 -16.93 0.91 -4.92
N ILE A 159 -17.91 1.72 -4.52
CA ILE A 159 -17.74 3.10 -4.08
C ILE A 159 -18.34 3.21 -2.69
N TYR A 160 -17.50 3.52 -1.70
CA TYR A 160 -17.96 3.75 -0.34
C TYR A 160 -17.92 5.24 -0.04
N ARG A 161 -18.99 5.76 0.55
CA ARG A 161 -19.03 7.14 1.06
C ARG A 161 -19.02 7.13 2.57
N TYR A 162 -18.07 7.84 3.15
CA TYR A 162 -17.99 8.08 4.58
C TYR A 162 -18.26 9.55 4.88
N CYS A 163 -18.85 9.81 6.04
CA CYS A 163 -18.99 11.17 6.57
C CYS A 163 -18.03 11.36 7.74
N LYS A 164 -17.37 12.51 7.77
CA LYS A 164 -16.45 12.95 8.83
C LYS A 164 -17.23 13.78 9.83
N LEU A 165 -17.35 13.27 11.05
CA LEU A 165 -17.96 13.97 12.18
C LEU A 165 -16.94 14.95 12.79
N GLU A 166 -17.42 15.88 13.62
CA GLU A 166 -16.58 16.95 14.19
C GLU A 166 -15.53 16.44 15.17
N ASP A 167 -15.77 15.29 15.78
CA ASP A 167 -14.83 14.57 16.65
C ASP A 167 -13.76 13.79 15.86
N GLY A 168 -13.79 13.82 14.53
CA GLY A 168 -12.91 13.07 13.64
C GLY A 168 -13.39 11.65 13.33
N THR A 169 -14.51 11.20 13.91
CA THR A 169 -15.11 9.90 13.62
C THR A 169 -15.55 9.84 12.16
N ARG A 170 -15.30 8.70 11.51
CA ARG A 170 -15.72 8.44 10.13
C ARG A 170 -16.82 7.39 10.11
N VAL A 171 -17.96 7.72 9.53
CA VAL A 171 -19.14 6.84 9.48
C VAL A 171 -19.47 6.49 8.04
N LEU A 172 -19.56 5.20 7.73
CA LEU A 172 -20.02 4.73 6.43
C LEU A 172 -21.48 5.16 6.21
N LYS A 173 -21.74 5.90 5.14
CA LYS A 173 -23.08 6.36 4.75
C LYS A 173 -23.67 5.55 3.60
N GLN A 174 -22.84 5.12 2.66
CA GLN A 174 -23.31 4.46 1.44
C GLN A 174 -22.28 3.44 0.94
N ILE A 175 -22.81 2.34 0.39
CA ILE A 175 -22.12 1.30 -0.38
C ILE A 175 -22.63 1.37 -1.83
#